data_AF-A0A7C4FAN8-F1
#
_entry.id   AF-A0A7C4FAN8-F1
#
_cell.length_a   1.000
_cell.length_b   1.000
_cell.length_c   1.000
_cell.angle_alpha   90.00
_cell.angle_beta   90.00
_cell.angle_gamma   90.00
#
_symmetry.space_group_name_H-M   'P 1'
#
loop_
_entity.id
_entity.type
_entity.pdbx_description
1 polymer ?
#
loop_
_entity_poly.entity_id
_entity_poly.type
_entity_poly.pdbx_seq_one_letter_code
_entity_poly.pdbx_strand_id
1 'polypeptide(L)'
;MVIKPQKRPFYRKYTRPHDFVISPYKGPPPRLLLPNFLLAIFLIIGLTAGGIAIYLIYDSRIELGRIECNLKDMIAGKEYYINITCYDFKDRPLKDVHVSIEGGSIDNSGTSDINGFVQFKVCPLLPMNVHNDIVRVVAYHPAKPDKVCTHYISVHD
;
A
#
# COMPACT_ATOMS: atom_id res chain seq x y z
N MET A 1 -95.28 11.19 -11.62
CA MET A 1 -94.66 12.53 -11.46
C MET A 1 -93.71 12.45 -10.29
N VAL A 2 -92.40 12.37 -10.54
CA VAL A 2 -91.38 12.04 -9.52
C VAL A 2 -90.69 13.32 -9.06
N ILE A 3 -90.93 13.70 -7.81
CA ILE A 3 -90.33 14.88 -7.18
C ILE A 3 -88.90 14.50 -6.74
N LYS A 4 -87.89 15.11 -7.35
CA LYS A 4 -86.48 14.93 -6.94
C LYS A 4 -86.20 15.73 -5.67
N PRO A 5 -85.51 15.16 -4.66
CA PRO A 5 -85.16 15.88 -3.45
C PRO A 5 -84.05 16.91 -3.71
N GLN A 6 -84.31 18.13 -3.26
CA GLN A 6 -83.44 19.30 -3.33
C GLN A 6 -82.29 19.16 -2.31
N LYS A 7 -81.05 18.97 -2.79
CA LYS A 7 -79.84 18.93 -1.95
C LYS A 7 -79.56 20.33 -1.40
N ARG A 8 -79.59 20.50 -0.07
CA ARG A 8 -79.13 21.72 0.62
C ARG A 8 -77.59 21.72 0.70
N PRO A 9 -76.93 22.88 0.55
CA PRO A 9 -75.49 22.97 0.75
C PRO A 9 -75.13 22.82 2.23
N PHE A 10 -74.22 21.89 2.52
CA PHE A 10 -73.57 21.77 3.82
C PHE A 10 -72.59 22.94 3.99
N TYR A 11 -72.95 23.92 4.81
CA TYR A 11 -71.99 24.91 5.32
C TYR A 11 -71.06 24.21 6.32
N ARG A 12 -69.85 23.87 5.88
CA ARG A 12 -68.78 23.38 6.75
C ARG A 12 -68.30 24.56 7.60
N LYS A 13 -68.71 24.60 8.88
CA LYS A 13 -68.14 25.53 9.86
C LYS A 13 -66.63 25.31 9.91
N TYR A 14 -65.86 26.28 9.43
CA TYR A 14 -64.44 26.39 9.72
C TYR A 14 -64.30 26.67 11.22
N THR A 15 -64.12 25.62 12.02
CA THR A 15 -63.56 25.76 13.36
C THR A 15 -62.15 26.31 13.19
N ARG A 16 -61.93 27.53 13.71
CA ARG A 16 -60.63 28.18 13.75
C ARG A 16 -59.63 27.18 14.35
N PRO A 17 -58.42 27.01 13.76
CA PRO A 17 -57.39 26.22 14.41
C PRO A 17 -57.20 26.82 15.80
N HIS A 18 -57.41 26.01 16.83
CA HIS A 18 -57.08 26.39 18.19
C HIS A 18 -55.64 26.89 18.17
N ASP A 19 -55.46 28.14 18.57
CA ASP A 19 -54.16 28.73 18.80
C ASP A 19 -53.40 27.79 19.74
N PHE A 20 -52.50 26.98 19.16
CA PHE A 20 -51.54 26.22 19.94
C PHE A 20 -50.67 27.27 20.63
N VAL A 21 -51.05 27.62 21.86
CA VAL A 21 -50.20 28.37 22.77
C VAL A 21 -49.00 27.48 23.04
N ILE A 22 -47.93 27.67 22.25
CA ILE A 22 -46.65 27.04 22.45
C ILE A 22 -46.15 27.59 23.79
N SER A 23 -46.44 26.86 24.87
CA SER A 23 -45.85 27.14 26.18
C SER A 23 -44.33 27.09 26.00
N PRO A 24 -43.61 28.19 26.25
CA PRO A 24 -42.16 28.20 26.08
C PRO A 24 -41.58 27.11 26.99
N TYR A 25 -40.90 26.15 26.36
CA TYR A 25 -40.26 25.04 27.06
C TYR A 25 -39.22 25.62 28.04
N LYS A 26 -39.56 25.66 29.33
CA LYS A 26 -38.64 26.02 30.43
C LYS A 26 -37.72 24.83 30.78
N GLY A 27 -37.14 24.21 29.75
CA GLY A 27 -36.10 23.22 29.95
C GLY A 27 -34.86 23.87 30.53
N PRO A 28 -33.98 23.10 31.21
CA PRO A 28 -32.67 23.60 31.59
C PRO A 28 -31.95 24.17 30.36
N PRO A 29 -31.19 25.27 30.50
CA PRO A 29 -30.46 25.85 29.38
C PRO A 29 -29.59 24.78 28.72
N PRO A 30 -29.54 24.71 27.38
CA PRO A 30 -28.74 23.73 26.69
C PRO A 30 -27.30 23.87 27.18
N ARG A 31 -26.81 22.86 27.90
CA ARG A 31 -25.41 22.81 28.31
C ARG A 31 -24.60 22.75 27.02
N LEU A 32 -23.89 23.83 26.71
CA LEU A 32 -23.01 23.93 25.55
C LEU A 32 -21.97 22.81 25.64
N LEU A 33 -22.18 21.72 24.89
CA LEU A 33 -21.25 20.59 24.74
C LEU A 33 -19.97 20.98 23.96
N LEU A 34 -19.81 22.26 23.62
CA LEU A 34 -18.70 22.81 22.84
C LEU A 34 -17.30 22.39 23.30
N PRO A 35 -16.93 22.43 24.61
CA PRO A 35 -15.56 22.08 24.98
C PRO A 35 -15.27 20.59 24.75
N ASN A 36 -16.23 19.72 25.01
CA ASN A 36 -16.09 18.28 24.78
C ASN A 36 -16.04 17.94 23.28
N PHE A 37 -16.80 18.67 22.47
CA PHE A 37 -16.80 18.51 21.02
C PHE A 37 -15.47 18.92 20.39
N LEU A 38 -14.90 20.06 20.82
CA LEU A 38 -13.58 20.50 20.35
C LEU A 38 -12.47 19.54 20.76
N LEU A 39 -12.49 19.05 22.00
CA LEU A 39 -11.54 18.04 22.47
C LEU A 39 -11.59 16.76 21.64
N ALA A 40 -12.80 16.29 21.30
CA ALA A 40 -12.98 15.13 20.45
C ALA A 40 -12.42 15.34 19.04
N ILE A 41 -12.61 16.52 18.44
CA ILE A 41 -12.02 16.86 17.14
C ILE A 41 -10.49 16.82 17.20
N PHE A 42 -9.88 17.43 18.22
CA PHE A 42 -8.42 17.40 18.36
C PHE A 42 -7.87 16.00 18.54
N LEU A 43 -8.55 15.13 19.29
CA LEU A 43 -8.16 13.73 19.44
C LEU A 43 -8.22 12.98 18.10
N ILE A 44 -9.29 13.17 17.31
CA ILE A 44 -9.43 12.52 16.00
C ILE A 44 -8.33 13.01 15.05
N ILE A 45 -8.06 14.31 15.01
CA ILE A 45 -7.00 14.88 14.16
C ILE A 45 -5.62 14.35 14.61
N GLY A 46 -5.36 14.29 15.92
CA GLY A 46 -4.10 13.78 16.46
C GLY A 46 -3.87 12.30 16.11
N LEU A 47 -4.89 11.46 16.26
CA LEU A 47 -4.80 10.04 15.92
C LEU A 47 -4.66 9.81 14.42
N THR A 48 -5.37 10.56 13.59
CA THR A 48 -5.26 10.45 12.12
C THR A 48 -3.91 10.93 11.62
N ALA A 49 -3.43 12.08 12.08
CA ALA A 49 -2.10 12.60 11.73
C ALA A 49 -0.98 11.66 12.20
N GLY A 50 -1.08 11.14 13.42
CA GLY A 50 -0.13 10.15 13.95
C GLY A 50 -0.15 8.85 13.14
N GLY A 51 -1.34 8.34 12.80
CA GLY A 51 -1.50 7.15 11.96
C GLY A 51 -0.90 7.33 10.56
N ILE A 52 -1.13 8.48 9.92
CA ILE A 52 -0.55 8.81 8.62
C ILE A 52 0.98 8.89 8.73
N ALA A 53 1.52 9.54 9.76
CA ALA A 53 2.97 9.63 9.94
C ALA A 53 3.61 8.25 10.13
N ILE A 54 3.01 7.37 10.94
CA ILE A 54 3.48 5.98 11.11
C ILE A 54 3.38 5.24 9.78
N TYR A 55 2.27 5.37 9.05
CA TYR A 55 2.09 4.75 7.74
C TYR A 55 3.18 5.19 6.75
N LEU A 56 3.46 6.49 6.65
CA LEU A 56 4.52 7.03 5.78
C LEU A 56 5.93 6.56 6.19
N ILE A 57 6.19 6.41 7.50
CA ILE A 57 7.45 5.87 8.02
C ILE A 57 7.58 4.37 7.70
N TYR A 58 6.48 3.62 7.67
CA TYR A 58 6.49 2.21 7.27
C TYR A 58 6.63 2.05 5.76
N ASP A 59 5.89 2.84 4.99
CA ASP A 59 5.91 2.80 3.54
C ASP A 59 7.30 3.17 3.00
N SER A 60 7.94 4.22 3.50
CA SER A 60 9.29 4.63 3.06
C SER A 60 10.44 3.63 3.34
N ARG A 61 10.20 2.48 4.00
CA ARG A 61 11.28 1.53 4.35
C ARG A 61 11.59 0.48 3.29
N ILE A 62 10.70 0.26 2.34
CA ILE A 62 10.82 -0.86 1.40
C ILE A 62 11.07 -0.30 0.01
N GLU A 63 12.26 0.22 -0.20
CA GLU A 63 12.74 0.50 -1.54
C GLU A 63 14.13 -0.13 -1.66
N LEU A 64 14.36 -0.88 -2.74
CA LEU A 64 15.64 -1.55 -2.99
C LEU A 64 16.70 -0.50 -3.35
N GLY A 65 17.72 -0.37 -2.50
CA GLY A 65 18.82 0.57 -2.68
C GLY A 65 19.94 0.03 -3.57
N ARG A 66 20.49 -1.14 -3.20
CA ARG A 66 21.68 -1.70 -3.86
C ARG A 66 21.64 -3.23 -3.92
N ILE A 67 22.14 -3.75 -5.04
CA ILE A 67 22.39 -5.18 -5.28
C ILE A 67 23.89 -5.31 -5.50
N GLU A 68 24.56 -6.10 -4.66
CA GLU A 68 25.96 -6.49 -4.88
C GLU A 68 25.98 -7.92 -5.40
N CYS A 69 26.75 -8.16 -6.46
CA CYS A 69 26.84 -9.46 -7.10
C CYS A 69 28.29 -9.73 -7.50
N ASN A 70 28.79 -10.94 -7.24
CA ASN A 70 30.15 -11.35 -7.59
C ASN A 70 30.11 -12.28 -8.82
N LEU A 71 29.92 -11.69 -9.99
CA LEU A 71 30.00 -12.39 -11.29
C LEU A 71 31.34 -12.03 -11.93
N LYS A 72 32.35 -12.88 -11.78
CA LYS A 72 33.60 -12.76 -12.53
C LYS A 72 33.97 -14.13 -13.12
N ASP A 73 34.33 -14.12 -14.40
CA ASP A 73 34.92 -15.23 -15.15
C ASP A 73 34.28 -16.61 -14.90
N MET A 74 33.03 -16.75 -15.31
CA MET A 74 32.35 -18.04 -15.25
C MET A 74 32.71 -18.92 -16.45
N ILE A 75 33.20 -20.12 -16.15
CA ILE A 75 33.58 -21.17 -17.09
C ILE A 75 32.40 -22.12 -17.27
N ALA A 76 32.12 -22.50 -18.52
CA ALA A 76 31.06 -23.45 -18.84
C ALA A 76 31.22 -24.78 -18.09
N GLY A 77 30.12 -25.31 -17.56
CA GLY A 77 30.06 -26.61 -16.88
C GLY A 77 30.66 -26.65 -15.47
N LYS A 78 31.12 -25.51 -14.93
CA LYS A 78 31.61 -25.40 -13.55
C LYS A 78 30.53 -24.79 -12.66
N GLU A 79 30.43 -25.30 -11.43
CA GLU A 79 29.51 -24.77 -10.43
C GLU A 79 30.05 -23.48 -9.80
N TYR A 80 29.19 -22.46 -9.71
CA TYR A 80 29.45 -21.19 -9.06
C TYR A 80 28.36 -20.86 -8.04
N TYR A 81 28.74 -20.09 -7.03
CA TYR A 81 27.82 -19.53 -6.05
C TYR A 81 27.72 -18.03 -6.26
N ILE A 82 26.55 -17.56 -6.66
CA ILE A 82 26.24 -16.15 -6.78
C ILE A 82 25.61 -15.72 -5.47
N ASN A 83 26.25 -14.77 -4.81
CA ASN A 83 25.74 -14.15 -3.59
C ASN A 83 25.16 -12.79 -3.96
N ILE A 84 23.92 -12.55 -3.56
CA ILE A 84 23.25 -11.26 -3.68
C ILE A 84 22.80 -10.81 -2.31
N THR A 85 23.10 -9.56 -1.98
CA THR A 85 22.59 -8.91 -0.77
C THR A 85 21.68 -7.75 -1.15
N CYS A 86 20.50 -7.72 -0.55
CA CYS A 86 19.46 -6.72 -0.77
C CYS A 86 19.44 -5.71 0.38
N TYR A 87 19.67 -4.44 0.07
CA TYR A 87 19.63 -3.35 1.04
C TYR A 87 18.52 -2.35 0.73
N ASP A 88 18.04 -1.66 1.76
CA ASP A 88 17.23 -0.45 1.60
C ASP A 88 18.10 0.78 1.32
N PHE A 89 17.50 1.95 1.10
CA PHE A 89 18.22 3.22 0.92
C PHE A 89 19.00 3.72 2.15
N LYS A 90 18.90 3.02 3.28
CA LYS A 90 19.63 3.31 4.53
C LYS A 90 20.67 2.23 4.83
N ASP A 91 21.05 1.43 3.84
CA ASP A 91 21.99 0.32 3.93
C ASP A 91 21.58 -0.75 4.96
N ARG A 92 20.27 -0.91 5.22
CA ARG A 92 19.76 -1.98 6.09
C ARG A 92 19.35 -3.19 5.25
N PRO A 93 19.65 -4.41 5.70
CA PRO A 93 19.27 -5.61 4.97
C PRO A 93 17.75 -5.76 4.88
N LEU A 94 17.27 -6.21 3.72
CA LEU A 94 15.85 -6.44 3.45
C LEU A 94 15.51 -7.93 3.37
N LYS A 95 14.64 -8.39 4.27
CA LYS A 95 14.10 -9.76 4.29
C LYS A 95 12.97 -9.93 3.26
N ASP A 96 12.74 -11.17 2.83
CA ASP A 96 11.61 -11.57 1.98
C ASP A 96 11.60 -10.87 0.61
N VAL A 97 12.75 -10.43 0.11
CA VAL A 97 12.89 -9.86 -1.23
C VAL A 97 13.00 -11.00 -2.24
N HIS A 98 12.10 -11.03 -3.22
CA HIS A 98 12.20 -11.96 -4.34
C HIS A 98 13.26 -11.46 -5.32
N VAL A 99 14.22 -12.32 -5.66
CA VAL A 99 15.32 -12.03 -6.58
C VAL A 99 15.30 -13.08 -7.70
N SER A 100 15.32 -12.63 -8.95
CA SER A 100 15.58 -13.47 -10.12
C SER A 100 16.86 -13.04 -10.82
N ILE A 101 17.59 -14.02 -11.36
CA ILE A 101 18.76 -13.83 -12.21
C ILE A 101 18.47 -14.51 -13.53
N GLU A 102 18.55 -13.75 -14.62
CA GLU A 102 18.24 -14.19 -15.98
C GLU A 102 19.36 -13.77 -16.93
N GLY A 103 19.81 -14.67 -17.80
CA GLY A 103 20.78 -14.39 -18.85
C GLY A 103 22.05 -15.25 -18.74
N GLY A 104 22.85 -15.34 -19.80
CA GLY A 104 24.09 -16.12 -19.77
C GLY A 104 23.91 -17.61 -19.51
N SER A 105 22.80 -18.19 -19.99
CA SER A 105 22.37 -19.57 -19.67
C SER A 105 22.10 -19.81 -18.18
N ILE A 106 21.84 -18.74 -17.40
CA ILE A 106 21.43 -18.79 -16.01
C ILE A 106 19.97 -18.33 -15.94
N ASP A 107 19.15 -19.15 -15.27
CA ASP A 107 17.79 -18.80 -14.86
C ASP A 107 17.58 -19.36 -13.46
N ASN A 108 17.54 -18.48 -12.47
CA ASN A 108 17.34 -18.88 -11.08
C ASN A 108 16.57 -17.81 -10.32
N SER A 109 15.80 -18.22 -9.32
CA SER A 109 15.03 -17.30 -8.48
C SER A 109 14.99 -17.77 -7.03
N GLY A 110 14.88 -16.81 -6.12
CA GLY A 110 15.01 -17.06 -4.69
C GLY A 110 14.49 -15.89 -3.88
N THR A 111 14.46 -16.08 -2.57
CA THR A 111 13.99 -15.07 -1.62
C THR A 111 15.07 -14.78 -0.59
N SER A 112 15.30 -13.51 -0.28
CA SER A 112 16.31 -13.10 0.69
C SER A 112 15.95 -13.52 2.12
N ASP A 113 16.98 -13.88 2.88
CA ASP A 113 16.85 -14.23 4.31
C ASP A 113 16.72 -12.98 5.20
N ILE A 114 16.76 -13.16 6.53
CA ILE A 114 16.67 -12.05 7.50
C ILE A 114 17.84 -11.04 7.40
N ASN A 115 18.97 -11.45 6.81
CA ASN A 115 20.13 -10.62 6.57
C ASN A 115 20.11 -10.02 5.14
N GLY A 116 19.00 -10.17 4.42
CA GLY A 116 18.86 -9.72 3.04
C GLY A 116 19.72 -10.49 2.06
N PHE A 117 20.22 -11.67 2.43
CA PHE A 117 21.12 -12.47 1.64
C PHE A 117 20.34 -13.54 0.86
N VAL A 118 20.71 -13.72 -0.41
CA VAL A 118 20.26 -14.84 -1.24
C VAL A 118 21.48 -15.42 -1.96
N GLN A 119 21.57 -16.75 -2.01
CA GLN A 119 22.64 -17.46 -2.70
C GLN A 119 22.04 -18.36 -3.77
N PHE A 120 22.57 -18.25 -4.98
CA PHE A 120 22.22 -19.10 -6.11
C PHE A 120 23.38 -20.01 -6.45
N LYS A 121 23.08 -21.29 -6.63
CA LYS A 121 24.00 -22.23 -7.25
C LYS A 121 23.73 -22.25 -8.75
N VAL A 122 24.73 -21.93 -9.56
CA VAL A 122 24.60 -21.86 -11.03
C VAL A 122 25.69 -22.68 -11.70
N CYS A 123 25.37 -23.23 -12.87
CA CYS A 123 26.31 -23.95 -13.72
C CYS A 123 26.03 -23.52 -15.16
N PRO A 124 26.73 -22.49 -15.67
CA PRO A 124 26.46 -21.96 -17.00
C PRO A 124 26.81 -23.01 -18.05
N LEU A 125 25.95 -23.16 -19.05
CA LEU A 125 26.15 -24.11 -20.14
C LEU A 125 27.15 -23.61 -21.18
N LEU A 126 27.31 -22.30 -21.29
CA LEU A 126 28.20 -21.62 -22.23
C LEU A 126 29.15 -20.68 -21.47
N PRO A 127 30.36 -20.42 -21.99
CA PRO A 127 31.25 -19.45 -21.37
C PRO A 127 30.66 -18.05 -21.54
N MET A 128 30.63 -17.26 -20.45
CA MET A 128 30.02 -15.92 -20.47
C MET A 128 30.74 -14.92 -21.38
N ASN A 129 31.94 -15.25 -21.85
CA ASN A 129 32.77 -14.39 -22.69
C ASN A 129 32.45 -14.54 -24.19
N VAL A 130 31.65 -15.54 -24.58
CA VAL A 130 31.38 -15.88 -26.00
C VAL A 130 30.14 -15.16 -26.54
N HIS A 131 29.26 -14.70 -25.64
CA HIS A 131 28.12 -13.89 -25.98
C HIS A 131 28.17 -12.58 -25.19
N ASN A 132 27.64 -11.49 -25.75
CA ASN A 132 27.35 -10.25 -25.02
C ASN A 132 26.22 -10.50 -24.03
N ASP A 133 26.43 -11.47 -23.13
CA ASP A 133 25.44 -11.95 -22.19
C ASP A 133 25.38 -10.95 -21.04
N ILE A 134 24.42 -10.03 -21.19
CA ILE A 134 24.00 -9.18 -20.10
C ILE A 134 23.23 -10.06 -19.13
N VAL A 135 23.74 -10.20 -17.90
CA VAL A 135 23.01 -10.84 -16.82
C VAL A 135 22.07 -9.81 -16.21
N ARG A 136 20.78 -10.10 -16.25
CA ARG A 136 19.74 -9.28 -15.64
C ARG A 136 19.42 -9.84 -14.26
N VAL A 137 19.59 -9.01 -13.25
CA VAL A 137 19.14 -9.29 -11.89
C VAL A 137 17.91 -8.43 -11.62
N VAL A 138 16.78 -9.07 -11.31
CA VAL A 138 15.54 -8.39 -10.96
C VAL A 138 15.24 -8.68 -9.50
N ALA A 139 14.98 -7.66 -8.72
CA ALA A 139 14.58 -7.80 -7.33
C ALA A 139 13.33 -6.98 -7.03
N TYR A 140 12.40 -7.54 -6.29
CA TYR A 140 11.21 -6.84 -5.80
C TYR A 140 10.78 -7.38 -4.44
N HIS A 141 10.18 -6.52 -3.63
CA HIS A 141 9.61 -6.93 -2.35
C HIS A 141 8.12 -7.26 -2.54
N PRO A 142 7.60 -8.43 -2.11
CA PRO A 142 6.21 -8.83 -2.33
C PRO A 142 5.17 -7.86 -1.76
N ALA A 143 5.50 -7.18 -0.65
CA ALA A 143 4.64 -6.12 -0.09
C ALA A 143 4.53 -4.87 -0.97
N LYS A 144 5.40 -4.72 -1.99
CA LYS A 144 5.51 -3.57 -2.89
C LYS A 144 5.90 -4.00 -4.30
N PRO A 145 4.98 -4.67 -5.03
CA PRO A 145 5.28 -5.22 -6.36
C PRO A 145 5.58 -4.15 -7.41
N ASP A 146 5.20 -2.89 -7.16
CA ASP A 146 5.47 -1.73 -8.00
C ASP A 146 6.93 -1.24 -7.91
N LYS A 147 7.67 -1.65 -6.88
CA LYS A 147 9.06 -1.25 -6.63
C LYS A 147 10.02 -2.34 -7.08
N VAL A 148 10.25 -2.39 -8.39
CA VAL A 148 11.20 -3.32 -9.02
C VAL A 148 12.57 -2.65 -9.20
N CYS A 149 13.60 -3.28 -8.66
CA CYS A 149 15.00 -2.92 -8.93
C CYS A 149 15.54 -3.86 -10.00
N THR A 150 16.08 -3.31 -11.10
CA THR A 150 16.74 -4.09 -12.14
C THR A 150 18.20 -3.66 -12.23
N HIS A 151 19.11 -4.61 -12.14
CA HIS A 151 20.54 -4.40 -12.33
C HIS A 151 21.03 -5.24 -13.50
N TYR A 152 21.81 -4.62 -14.39
CA TYR A 152 22.40 -5.29 -15.54
C TYR A 152 23.90 -5.39 -15.31
N ILE A 153 24.42 -6.61 -15.32
CA ILE A 153 25.83 -6.88 -15.15
C ILE A 153 26.38 -7.27 -16.51
N SER A 154 27.23 -6.40 -17.06
CA SER A 154 28.07 -6.74 -18.21
C SER A 154 29.23 -7.60 -17.72
N VAL A 155 29.44 -8.75 -18.35
CA VAL A 155 30.54 -9.67 -18.03
C VAL A 155 31.80 -9.34 -18.87
N HIS A 156 31.77 -8.25 -19.63
CA HIS A 156 32.92 -7.77 -20.42
C HIS A 156 33.71 -6.73 -19.62
N ASP A 157 35.00 -7.01 -19.40
CA ASP A 157 36.02 -6.10 -18.85
C ASP A 157 36.23 -4.84 -19.72
#